data_AF-A0A2U2AGW0-F1
#
_entry.id   AF-A0A2U2AGW0-F1
#
_cell.length_a   1.000
_cell.length_b   1.000
_cell.length_c   1.000
_cell.angle_alpha   90.00
_cell.angle_beta   90.00
_cell.angle_gamma   90.00
#
_symmetry.space_group_name_H-M   'P 1'
#
loop_
_entity.id
_entity.type
_entity.pdbx_description
1 polymer ?
#
loop_
_entity_poly.entity_id
_entity_poly.type
_entity_poly.pdbx_seq_one_letter_code
_entity_poly.pdbx_strand_id
1 'polypeptide(L)'
;MTTIKDAYFKLIEEKGFNVDPVQVSVAEAYDRLKTKIAQDKPVAKEEKRSFMQKLFKPFGEPEMEYTDPRGLYIYGRVGRGKTFLMDLFYNNIDVPKIREHYYHFMQDVHKKMREHQGAEDPLKLVAKEFAKECKVLCVDEFHVIDITDAMILYRLLDALLAEGIFFITTSNRAPDELYKNGLQRQQFLPAIEIIKNRLEVIVLDTEQDYRMRHIESADVWFVGDTEAQETHFRKQFEEIVGTTSEPITLDVNGHPFTMIEMGNDSAWFTFEEACKKARSSQDFIYLASIFETVFFSGLPQLTRFLENEARRFVIMIDEFYDQGVKVVIGSDVPMEKLYEPKGEKALDFEFDRTISRLIEMQSQDYLDQPKRATGKA
;
A
#
# COMPACT_ATOMS: atom_id res chain seq x y z
N MET A 1 33.21 -7.94 -8.65
CA MET A 1 31.76 -7.72 -8.85
C MET A 1 31.40 -6.51 -8.00
N THR A 2 30.80 -5.50 -8.60
CA THR A 2 30.31 -4.32 -7.87
C THR A 2 29.19 -4.76 -6.92
N THR A 3 29.29 -4.39 -5.65
CA THR A 3 28.25 -4.71 -4.65
C THR A 3 27.02 -3.84 -4.85
N ILE A 4 25.87 -4.23 -4.31
CA ILE A 4 24.66 -3.40 -4.31
C ILE A 4 24.92 -2.11 -3.52
N LYS A 5 25.69 -2.19 -2.44
CA LYS A 5 26.18 -1.02 -1.70
C LYS A 5 27.02 -0.08 -2.57
N ASP A 6 27.93 -0.60 -3.39
CA ASP A 6 28.71 0.25 -4.32
C ASP A 6 27.80 0.90 -5.37
N ALA A 7 26.80 0.16 -5.88
CA ALA A 7 25.80 0.70 -6.81
C ALA A 7 24.95 1.80 -6.17
N TYR A 8 24.59 1.66 -4.89
CA TYR A 8 23.92 2.71 -4.10
C TYR A 8 24.74 3.99 -4.07
N PHE A 9 26.01 3.92 -3.64
CA PHE A 9 26.86 5.11 -3.54
C PHE A 9 27.03 5.81 -4.88
N LYS A 10 27.23 5.05 -5.95
CA LYS A 10 27.32 5.59 -7.30
C LYS A 10 26.04 6.34 -7.70
N LEU A 11 24.87 5.75 -7.46
CA LEU A 11 23.58 6.38 -7.78
C LEU A 11 23.30 7.62 -6.94
N ILE A 12 23.67 7.62 -5.66
CA ILE A 12 23.54 8.77 -4.77
C ILE A 12 24.44 9.92 -5.23
N GLU A 13 25.68 9.62 -5.62
CA GLU A 13 26.63 10.59 -6.18
C GLU A 13 26.12 11.17 -7.52
N GLU A 14 25.67 10.30 -8.44
CA GLU A 14 25.14 10.71 -9.75
C GLU A 14 23.89 11.60 -9.63
N LYS A 15 23.02 11.33 -8.64
CA LYS A 15 21.81 12.12 -8.39
C LYS A 15 22.04 13.34 -7.49
N GLY A 16 23.25 13.52 -6.95
CA GLY A 16 23.56 14.60 -6.01
C GLY A 16 22.79 14.52 -4.69
N PHE A 17 22.43 13.30 -4.26
CA PHE A 17 21.72 13.07 -3.00
C PHE A 17 22.69 12.92 -1.83
N ASN A 18 22.18 13.11 -0.61
CA ASN A 18 22.94 12.81 0.60
C ASN A 18 22.88 11.31 0.90
N VAL A 19 23.98 10.77 1.40
CA VAL A 19 24.04 9.39 1.89
C VAL A 19 23.19 9.24 3.13
N ASP A 20 22.27 8.28 3.11
CA ASP A 20 21.45 7.91 4.27
C ASP A 20 22.00 6.61 4.90
N PRO A 21 22.49 6.64 6.15
CA PRO A 21 23.02 5.45 6.82
C PRO A 21 22.05 4.27 6.90
N VAL A 22 20.75 4.54 6.99
CA VAL A 22 19.72 3.49 7.06
C VAL A 22 19.54 2.84 5.69
N GLN A 23 19.52 3.63 4.61
CA GLN A 23 19.51 3.10 3.24
C GLN A 23 20.77 2.29 2.93
N VAL A 24 21.94 2.71 3.44
CA VAL A 24 23.19 1.93 3.34
C VAL A 24 23.04 0.57 4.03
N SER A 25 22.41 0.51 5.22
CA SER A 25 22.17 -0.76 5.92
C SER A 25 21.27 -1.72 5.12
N VAL A 26 20.31 -1.17 4.37
CA VAL A 26 19.46 -1.95 3.46
C VAL A 26 20.27 -2.46 2.27
N ALA A 27 21.14 -1.63 1.68
CA ALA A 27 22.03 -2.05 0.60
C ALA A 27 22.98 -3.19 1.05
N GLU A 28 23.47 -3.14 2.30
CA GLU A 28 24.25 -4.24 2.89
C GLU A 28 23.43 -5.52 3.07
N ALA A 29 22.17 -5.40 3.51
CA ALA A 29 21.25 -6.54 3.60
C ALA A 29 20.97 -7.16 2.23
N TYR A 30 20.82 -6.32 1.20
CA TYR A 30 20.70 -6.76 -0.18
C TYR A 30 21.94 -7.50 -0.68
N ASP A 31 23.15 -7.07 -0.32
CA ASP A 31 24.38 -7.80 -0.66
C ASP A 31 24.46 -9.17 0.02
N ARG A 32 24.05 -9.27 1.29
CA ARG A 32 23.93 -10.55 2.00
C ARG A 32 22.92 -11.46 1.29
N LEU A 33 21.75 -10.93 0.95
CA LEU A 33 20.69 -11.68 0.29
C LEU A 33 21.07 -12.11 -1.12
N LYS A 34 21.69 -11.23 -1.92
CA LYS A 34 22.21 -11.54 -3.26
C LYS A 34 23.22 -12.68 -3.21
N THR A 35 24.16 -12.63 -2.26
CA THR A 35 25.12 -13.71 -2.04
C THR A 35 24.41 -15.02 -1.73
N LYS A 36 23.42 -14.96 -0.85
CA LYS A 36 22.61 -16.12 -0.47
C LYS A 36 21.85 -16.71 -1.66
N ILE A 37 21.15 -15.88 -2.44
CA ILE A 37 20.44 -16.29 -3.66
C ILE A 37 21.37 -16.98 -4.66
N ALA A 38 22.60 -16.48 -4.83
CA ALA A 38 23.59 -17.06 -5.74
C ALA A 38 24.16 -18.40 -5.25
N GLN A 39 24.28 -18.58 -3.93
CA GLN A 39 24.77 -19.81 -3.31
C GLN A 39 23.66 -20.85 -3.08
N ASP A 40 22.41 -20.41 -3.13
CA ASP A 40 21.23 -21.24 -2.98
C ASP A 40 21.13 -22.24 -4.13
N LYS A 41 21.63 -23.45 -3.88
CA LYS A 41 21.43 -24.61 -4.74
C LYS A 41 20.08 -25.23 -4.36
N PRO A 42 19.25 -25.67 -5.32
CA PRO A 42 18.11 -26.52 -4.99
C PRO A 42 18.63 -27.74 -4.21
N VAL A 43 18.07 -28.02 -3.03
CA VAL A 43 18.54 -29.08 -2.13
C VAL A 43 18.16 -30.49 -2.63
N ALA A 44 17.76 -30.62 -3.89
CA ALA A 44 17.74 -31.89 -4.59
C ALA A 44 19.13 -32.19 -5.18
N LYS A 45 19.98 -32.90 -4.44
CA LYS A 45 20.98 -33.75 -5.09
C LYS A 45 20.21 -34.75 -5.94
N GLU A 46 20.42 -34.75 -7.25
CA GLU A 46 20.29 -35.98 -8.03
C GLU A 46 21.29 -36.99 -7.45
N GLU A 47 20.85 -37.75 -6.44
CA GLU A 47 21.45 -39.05 -6.21
C GLU A 47 21.21 -39.84 -7.49
N LYS A 48 22.28 -40.21 -8.19
CA LYS A 48 22.25 -41.26 -9.22
C LYS A 48 21.77 -42.55 -8.57
N ARG A 49 20.45 -42.70 -8.39
CA ARG A 49 19.85 -43.87 -7.77
C ARG A 49 19.79 -45.00 -8.79
N SER A 50 20.44 -46.09 -8.42
CA SER A 50 20.50 -47.34 -9.17
C SER A 50 19.08 -47.88 -9.44
N PHE A 51 18.91 -48.46 -10.62
CA PHE A 51 17.66 -48.94 -11.22
C PHE A 51 16.82 -49.87 -10.31
N MET A 52 17.44 -50.48 -9.29
CA MET A 52 16.80 -51.41 -8.34
C MET A 52 15.98 -50.74 -7.22
N GLN A 53 16.10 -49.43 -6.96
CA GLN A 53 15.29 -48.74 -5.93
C GLN A 53 13.93 -48.24 -6.43
N LYS A 54 13.60 -48.42 -7.72
CA LYS A 54 12.32 -47.96 -8.32
C LYS A 54 11.08 -48.73 -7.88
N LEU A 55 11.19 -49.87 -7.20
CA LEU A 55 10.04 -50.77 -6.99
C LEU A 55 9.34 -50.62 -5.63
N PHE A 56 9.86 -49.83 -4.68
CA PHE A 56 9.28 -49.73 -3.34
C PHE A 56 9.32 -48.31 -2.75
N LYS A 57 8.53 -47.38 -3.29
CA LYS A 57 7.93 -46.24 -2.54
C LYS A 57 6.92 -45.49 -3.42
N PRO A 58 5.81 -44.96 -2.87
CA PRO A 58 4.95 -44.04 -3.60
C PRO A 58 5.72 -42.74 -3.85
N PHE A 59 5.62 -42.23 -5.08
CA PHE A 59 6.19 -40.97 -5.53
C PHE A 59 5.63 -39.81 -4.69
N GLY A 60 6.43 -39.29 -3.78
CA GLY A 60 6.32 -37.92 -3.27
C GLY A 60 7.64 -37.23 -3.57
N GLU A 61 7.58 -36.05 -4.19
CA GLU A 61 8.74 -35.13 -4.19
C GLU A 61 9.18 -34.93 -2.74
N PRO A 62 10.47 -34.98 -2.41
CA PRO A 62 10.91 -34.70 -1.05
C PRO A 62 10.42 -33.29 -0.65
N GLU A 63 9.61 -33.18 0.40
CA GLU A 63 9.23 -31.90 0.98
C GLU A 63 10.52 -31.14 1.35
N MET A 64 10.74 -30.00 0.70
CA MET A 64 11.93 -29.17 0.91
C MET A 64 11.68 -28.29 2.14
N GLU A 65 12.40 -28.55 3.23
CA GLU A 65 12.26 -27.75 4.45
C GLU A 65 13.34 -26.66 4.50
N TYR A 66 13.02 -25.49 3.95
CA TYR A 66 13.82 -24.30 4.16
C TYR A 66 13.47 -23.72 5.53
N THR A 67 14.46 -23.42 6.38
CA THR A 67 14.25 -22.92 7.76
C THR A 67 14.93 -21.58 8.02
N ASP A 68 15.74 -21.11 7.07
CA ASP A 68 16.48 -19.87 7.12
C ASP A 68 15.66 -18.67 6.59
N PRO A 69 15.96 -17.42 6.99
CA PRO A 69 15.25 -16.25 6.47
C PRO A 69 15.46 -16.07 4.96
N ARG A 70 14.40 -16.10 4.16
CA ARG A 70 14.47 -16.07 2.68
C ARG A 70 13.95 -14.78 2.09
N GLY A 71 14.26 -13.66 2.71
CA GLY A 71 13.80 -12.40 2.19
C GLY A 71 13.93 -11.25 3.16
N LEU A 72 13.43 -10.10 2.73
CA LEU A 72 13.49 -8.85 3.49
C LEU A 72 12.10 -8.24 3.55
N TYR A 73 11.71 -7.78 4.73
CA TYR A 73 10.55 -6.92 4.92
C TYR A 73 11.06 -5.53 5.27
N ILE A 74 11.00 -4.62 4.30
CA ILE A 74 11.54 -3.27 4.44
C ILE A 74 10.38 -2.32 4.66
N TYR A 75 10.34 -1.65 5.80
CA TYR A 75 9.26 -0.72 6.07
C TYR A 75 9.72 0.62 6.61
N GLY A 76 8.90 1.63 6.36
CA GLY A 76 9.07 2.99 6.84
C GLY A 76 8.09 3.88 6.11
N ARG A 77 7.76 5.05 6.66
CA ARG A 77 6.66 5.85 6.07
C ARG A 77 7.02 6.38 4.67
N VAL A 78 6.08 7.08 4.02
CA VAL A 78 6.24 7.60 2.66
C VAL A 78 7.49 8.48 2.52
N GLY A 79 8.07 8.51 1.32
CA GLY A 79 9.21 9.38 0.99
C GLY A 79 10.59 8.89 1.44
N ARG A 80 10.69 7.71 2.07
CA ARG A 80 11.98 7.15 2.56
C ARG A 80 12.82 6.41 1.50
N GLY A 81 12.41 6.45 0.23
CA GLY A 81 13.14 5.80 -0.87
C GLY A 81 12.97 4.29 -0.97
N LYS A 82 11.85 3.73 -0.47
CA LYS A 82 11.52 2.29 -0.58
C LYS A 82 11.54 1.80 -2.03
N THR A 83 10.84 2.49 -2.93
CA THR A 83 10.82 2.18 -4.36
C THR A 83 12.22 2.21 -4.95
N PHE A 84 13.00 3.24 -4.62
CA PHE A 84 14.38 3.38 -5.06
C PHE A 84 15.28 2.22 -4.57
N LEU A 85 15.14 1.80 -3.32
CA LEU A 85 15.86 0.66 -2.76
C LEU A 85 15.43 -0.66 -3.42
N MET A 86 14.14 -0.83 -3.70
CA MET A 86 13.65 -1.98 -4.45
C MET A 86 14.20 -1.99 -5.88
N ASP A 87 14.22 -0.86 -6.58
CA ASP A 87 14.85 -0.73 -7.91
C ASP A 87 16.32 -1.13 -7.86
N LEU A 88 17.03 -0.64 -6.84
CA LEU A 88 18.44 -0.90 -6.63
C LEU A 88 18.70 -2.40 -6.48
N PHE A 89 17.94 -3.10 -5.65
CA PHE A 89 18.06 -4.55 -5.51
C PHE A 89 17.72 -5.27 -6.81
N TYR A 90 16.53 -4.98 -7.36
CA TYR A 90 16.01 -5.66 -8.55
C TYR A 90 16.96 -5.55 -9.74
N ASN A 91 17.54 -4.37 -9.97
CA ASN A 91 18.46 -4.14 -11.09
C ASN A 91 19.84 -4.78 -10.90
N ASN A 92 20.21 -5.17 -9.67
CA ASN A 92 21.54 -5.70 -9.36
C ASN A 92 21.57 -7.21 -9.08
N ILE A 93 20.48 -7.94 -9.29
CA ILE A 93 20.43 -9.41 -9.24
C ILE A 93 20.22 -10.01 -10.64
N ASP A 94 20.88 -11.14 -10.92
CA ASP A 94 20.80 -11.83 -12.21
C ASP A 94 20.28 -13.27 -12.02
N VAL A 95 18.99 -13.34 -11.69
CA VAL A 95 18.22 -14.58 -11.52
C VAL A 95 16.80 -14.34 -12.04
N PRO A 96 16.03 -15.39 -12.39
CA PRO A 96 14.61 -15.23 -12.68
C PRO A 96 13.91 -14.50 -11.53
N LYS A 97 13.29 -13.37 -11.84
CA LYS A 97 12.74 -12.45 -10.86
C LYS A 97 11.46 -11.83 -11.39
N ILE A 98 10.49 -11.65 -10.49
CA ILE A 98 9.24 -10.95 -10.75
C ILE A 98 9.18 -9.77 -9.79
N ARG A 99 8.63 -8.66 -10.26
CA ARG A 99 8.31 -7.51 -9.43
C ARG A 99 6.91 -7.02 -9.73
N GLU A 100 6.09 -6.92 -8.69
CA GLU A 100 4.70 -6.49 -8.78
C GLU A 100 4.33 -5.59 -7.61
N HIS A 101 3.34 -4.74 -7.84
CA HIS A 101 2.65 -4.04 -6.77
C HIS A 101 1.72 -5.02 -6.04
N TYR A 102 1.58 -4.90 -4.71
CA TYR A 102 0.80 -5.83 -3.87
C TYR A 102 -0.59 -6.13 -4.42
N TYR A 103 -1.31 -5.10 -4.87
CA TYR A 103 -2.66 -5.28 -5.43
C TYR A 103 -2.68 -6.20 -6.66
N HIS A 104 -1.78 -5.99 -7.62
CA HIS A 104 -1.72 -6.82 -8.82
C HIS A 104 -1.26 -8.24 -8.50
N PHE A 105 -0.33 -8.38 -7.57
CA PHE A 105 0.10 -9.67 -7.06
C PHE A 105 -1.07 -10.47 -6.47
N MET A 106 -1.88 -9.85 -5.60
CA MET A 106 -3.05 -10.51 -5.03
C MET A 106 -4.11 -10.83 -6.08
N GLN A 107 -4.31 -9.96 -7.08
CA GLN A 107 -5.21 -10.25 -8.20
C GLN A 107 -4.78 -11.49 -9.00
N ASP A 108 -3.48 -11.62 -9.29
CA ASP A 108 -2.96 -12.79 -10.01
C ASP A 108 -3.05 -14.06 -9.15
N VAL A 109 -2.72 -13.98 -7.87
CA VAL A 109 -2.90 -15.08 -6.91
C VAL A 109 -4.36 -15.56 -6.91
N HIS A 110 -5.32 -14.66 -6.74
CA HIS A 110 -6.75 -15.02 -6.75
C HIS A 110 -7.19 -15.60 -8.10
N LYS A 111 -6.64 -15.11 -9.21
CA LYS A 111 -6.92 -15.65 -10.54
C LYS A 111 -6.41 -17.08 -10.67
N LYS A 112 -5.14 -17.34 -10.36
CA LYS A 112 -4.55 -18.69 -10.39
C LYS A 112 -5.26 -19.63 -9.41
N MET A 113 -5.66 -19.15 -8.22
CA MET A 113 -6.48 -19.94 -7.29
C MET A 113 -7.83 -20.37 -7.89
N ARG A 114 -8.47 -19.51 -8.71
CA ARG A 114 -9.71 -19.87 -9.41
C ARG A 114 -9.49 -20.96 -10.46
N GLU A 115 -8.35 -20.92 -11.15
CA GLU A 115 -7.98 -21.94 -12.14
C GLU A 115 -7.74 -23.31 -11.49
N HIS A 116 -7.30 -23.34 -10.22
CA HIS A 116 -7.12 -24.54 -9.41
C HIS A 116 -8.31 -24.88 -8.50
N GLN A 117 -9.52 -24.38 -8.81
CA GLN A 117 -10.72 -24.71 -8.03
C GLN A 117 -10.98 -26.21 -7.97
N GLY A 118 -11.23 -26.71 -6.76
CA GLY A 118 -11.46 -28.14 -6.49
C GLY A 118 -10.19 -28.93 -6.17
N ALA A 119 -9.00 -28.34 -6.28
CA ALA A 119 -7.79 -28.91 -5.70
C ALA A 119 -7.86 -28.88 -4.16
N GLU A 120 -7.19 -29.84 -3.50
CA GLU A 120 -7.12 -29.92 -2.04
C GLU A 120 -6.41 -28.69 -1.43
N ASP A 121 -5.34 -28.22 -2.08
CA ASP A 121 -4.63 -27.00 -1.69
C ASP A 121 -4.25 -26.15 -2.92
N PRO A 122 -5.16 -25.27 -3.38
CA PRO A 122 -4.91 -24.40 -4.53
C PRO A 122 -3.70 -23.48 -4.35
N LEU A 123 -3.45 -22.99 -3.13
CA LEU A 123 -2.34 -22.06 -2.86
C LEU A 123 -0.97 -22.70 -3.05
N LYS A 124 -0.83 -23.99 -2.70
CA LYS A 124 0.41 -24.74 -3.00
C LYS A 124 0.67 -24.84 -4.50
N LEU A 125 -0.38 -25.04 -5.30
CA LEU A 125 -0.26 -25.07 -6.76
C LEU A 125 0.14 -23.70 -7.31
N VAL A 126 -0.47 -22.63 -6.80
CA VAL A 126 -0.07 -21.24 -7.15
C VAL A 126 1.40 -20.99 -6.82
N ALA A 127 1.86 -21.38 -5.62
CA ALA A 127 3.27 -21.23 -5.24
C ALA A 127 4.22 -22.01 -6.18
N LYS A 128 3.85 -23.24 -6.57
CA LYS A 128 4.60 -24.04 -7.56
C LYS A 128 4.67 -23.38 -8.93
N GLU A 129 3.65 -22.64 -9.34
CA GLU A 129 3.69 -21.86 -10.57
C GLU A 129 4.66 -20.70 -10.45
N PHE A 130 4.56 -19.88 -9.39
CA PHE A 130 5.51 -18.79 -9.17
C PHE A 130 6.96 -19.28 -9.08
N ALA A 131 7.20 -20.44 -8.47
CA ALA A 131 8.54 -21.02 -8.36
C ALA A 131 9.12 -21.50 -9.71
N LYS A 132 8.26 -21.80 -10.71
CA LYS A 132 8.71 -22.08 -12.08
C LYS A 132 9.07 -20.80 -12.83
N GLU A 133 8.43 -19.69 -12.50
CA GLU A 133 8.59 -18.40 -13.17
C GLU A 133 9.72 -17.56 -12.57
N CYS A 134 9.89 -17.60 -11.25
CA CYS A 134 10.86 -16.78 -10.54
C CYS A 134 11.53 -17.50 -9.37
N LYS A 135 12.78 -17.12 -9.10
CA LYS A 135 13.50 -17.42 -7.86
C LYS A 135 13.32 -16.31 -6.83
N VAL A 136 13.10 -15.08 -7.29
CA VAL A 136 12.96 -13.88 -6.46
C VAL A 136 11.65 -13.20 -6.80
N LEU A 137 10.79 -13.01 -5.79
CA LEU A 137 9.54 -12.28 -5.89
C LEU A 137 9.66 -10.98 -5.09
N CYS A 138 9.58 -9.85 -5.80
CA CYS A 138 9.62 -8.52 -5.21
C CYS A 138 8.20 -7.94 -5.20
N VAL A 139 7.62 -7.75 -4.01
CA VAL A 139 6.29 -7.15 -3.87
C VAL A 139 6.41 -5.77 -3.27
N ASP A 140 6.13 -4.74 -4.06
CA ASP A 140 6.08 -3.36 -3.58
C ASP A 140 4.74 -3.04 -2.92
N GLU A 141 4.78 -2.10 -1.98
CA GLU A 141 3.59 -1.53 -1.32
C GLU A 141 2.69 -2.58 -0.65
N PHE A 142 3.30 -3.46 0.13
CA PHE A 142 2.61 -4.51 0.85
C PHE A 142 1.69 -3.91 1.91
N HIS A 143 0.40 -3.90 1.57
CA HIS A 143 -0.65 -3.33 2.38
C HIS A 143 -1.88 -4.24 2.37
N VAL A 144 -2.18 -4.82 3.52
CA VAL A 144 -3.35 -5.70 3.69
C VAL A 144 -4.51 -4.90 4.27
N ILE A 145 -5.57 -4.76 3.48
CA ILE A 145 -6.80 -4.06 3.86
C ILE A 145 -8.02 -4.97 3.70
N ASP A 146 -8.04 -5.76 2.63
CA ASP A 146 -9.16 -6.65 2.33
C ASP A 146 -9.12 -7.92 3.19
N ILE A 147 -10.29 -8.36 3.65
CA ILE A 147 -10.40 -9.60 4.44
C ILE A 147 -10.04 -10.84 3.62
N THR A 148 -10.41 -10.89 2.34
CA THR A 148 -10.17 -12.03 1.46
C THR A 148 -8.67 -12.29 1.34
N ASP A 149 -7.90 -11.22 1.13
CA ASP A 149 -6.44 -11.27 1.11
C ASP A 149 -5.89 -11.71 2.47
N ALA A 150 -6.35 -11.08 3.56
CA ALA A 150 -5.89 -11.36 4.90
C ALA A 150 -6.06 -12.86 5.27
N MET A 151 -7.17 -13.47 4.85
CA MET A 151 -7.47 -14.88 5.19
C MET A 151 -6.57 -15.88 4.47
N ILE A 152 -5.98 -15.53 3.32
CA ILE A 152 -5.12 -16.45 2.55
C ILE A 152 -3.63 -16.19 2.74
N LEU A 153 -3.25 -15.00 3.20
CA LEU A 153 -1.88 -14.51 3.14
C LEU A 153 -0.87 -15.39 3.88
N TYR A 154 -1.22 -15.90 5.07
CA TYR A 154 -0.35 -16.80 5.81
C TYR A 154 0.01 -18.04 4.98
N ARG A 155 -1.00 -18.73 4.45
CA ARG A 155 -0.83 -19.95 3.67
C ARG A 155 -0.10 -19.69 2.35
N LEU A 156 -0.35 -18.53 1.73
CA LEU A 156 0.35 -18.10 0.52
C LEU A 156 1.84 -17.89 0.79
N LEU A 157 2.19 -17.08 1.79
CA LEU A 157 3.59 -16.80 2.13
C LEU A 157 4.32 -18.08 2.53
N ASP A 158 3.68 -18.93 3.33
CA ASP A 158 4.24 -20.23 3.73
C ASP A 158 4.55 -21.11 2.52
N ALA A 159 3.60 -21.24 1.59
CA ALA A 159 3.77 -22.01 0.37
C ALA A 159 4.87 -21.43 -0.54
N LEU A 160 4.91 -20.11 -0.76
CA LEU A 160 5.95 -19.47 -1.59
C LEU A 160 7.36 -19.70 -1.02
N LEU A 161 7.52 -19.54 0.29
CA LEU A 161 8.80 -19.72 0.98
C LEU A 161 9.24 -21.20 0.99
N ALA A 162 8.28 -22.12 1.14
CA ALA A 162 8.51 -23.56 1.07
C ALA A 162 8.96 -24.02 -0.33
N GLU A 163 8.45 -23.38 -1.39
CA GLU A 163 8.79 -23.72 -2.79
C GLU A 163 10.15 -23.21 -3.26
N GLY A 164 10.91 -22.47 -2.44
CA GLY A 164 12.22 -21.97 -2.89
C GLY A 164 12.34 -20.46 -2.97
N ILE A 165 11.22 -19.74 -2.95
CA ILE A 165 11.18 -18.35 -3.42
C ILE A 165 11.78 -17.43 -2.37
N PHE A 166 12.64 -16.51 -2.83
CA PHE A 166 13.07 -15.38 -2.03
C PHE A 166 12.06 -14.25 -2.14
N PHE A 167 11.43 -13.89 -1.02
CA PHE A 167 10.37 -12.89 -0.97
C PHE A 167 10.88 -11.56 -0.41
N ILE A 168 10.95 -10.53 -1.25
CA ILE A 168 11.35 -9.18 -0.81
C ILE A 168 10.14 -8.29 -0.89
N THR A 169 9.90 -7.50 0.15
CA THR A 169 8.76 -6.61 0.13
C THR A 169 9.03 -5.26 0.78
N THR A 170 8.36 -4.23 0.28
CA THR A 170 8.34 -2.90 0.87
C THR A 170 6.96 -2.58 1.48
N SER A 171 6.91 -1.92 2.62
CA SER A 171 5.65 -1.47 3.24
C SER A 171 5.80 -0.12 3.93
N ASN A 172 4.68 0.57 4.16
CA ASN A 172 4.66 1.73 5.05
C ASN A 172 4.39 1.36 6.51
N ARG A 173 3.99 0.13 6.79
CA ARG A 173 3.58 -0.33 8.11
C ARG A 173 4.60 -1.31 8.67
N ALA A 174 4.79 -1.30 9.98
CA ALA A 174 5.51 -2.40 10.62
C ALA A 174 4.69 -3.70 10.49
N PRO A 175 5.32 -4.89 10.56
CA PRO A 175 4.59 -6.15 10.47
C PRO A 175 3.41 -6.26 11.46
N ASP A 176 3.58 -5.78 12.69
CA ASP A 176 2.53 -5.77 13.73
C ASP A 176 1.36 -4.83 13.44
N GLU A 177 1.53 -3.91 12.49
CA GLU A 177 0.52 -2.94 12.09
C GLU A 177 -0.21 -3.33 10.80
N LEU A 178 0.24 -4.38 10.11
CA LEU A 178 -0.46 -4.93 8.96
C LEU A 178 -1.84 -5.43 9.38
N TYR A 179 -2.88 -5.04 8.64
CA TYR A 179 -4.28 -5.42 8.89
C TYR A 179 -4.79 -5.07 10.31
N LYS A 180 -4.18 -4.08 10.97
CA LYS A 180 -4.53 -3.66 12.32
C LYS A 180 -6.00 -3.23 12.35
N ASN A 181 -6.75 -3.73 13.33
CA ASN A 181 -8.20 -3.56 13.44
C ASN A 181 -9.04 -4.19 12.32
N GLY A 182 -8.43 -4.97 11.42
CA GLY A 182 -9.14 -5.73 10.40
C GLY A 182 -10.07 -6.81 10.99
N LEU A 183 -11.12 -7.14 10.25
CA LEU A 183 -12.09 -8.16 10.66
C LEU A 183 -11.41 -9.52 10.81
N GLN A 184 -11.68 -10.24 11.90
CA GLN A 184 -11.03 -11.53 12.20
C GLN A 184 -9.49 -11.49 12.25
N ARG A 185 -8.88 -10.36 12.65
CA ARG A 185 -7.42 -10.17 12.80
C ARG A 185 -6.66 -11.35 13.45
N GLN A 186 -7.27 -12.07 14.39
CA GLN A 186 -6.66 -13.27 15.00
C GLN A 186 -6.21 -14.31 13.97
N GLN A 187 -6.96 -14.49 12.87
CA GLN A 187 -6.60 -15.40 11.79
C GLN A 187 -5.45 -14.87 10.91
N PHE A 188 -5.17 -13.56 10.97
CA PHE A 188 -4.08 -12.92 10.26
C PHE A 188 -2.75 -12.95 11.02
N LEU A 189 -2.77 -13.11 12.35
CA LEU A 189 -1.55 -13.13 13.17
C LEU A 189 -0.48 -14.14 12.70
N PRO A 190 -0.84 -15.36 12.22
CA PRO A 190 0.15 -16.28 11.63
C PRO A 190 0.92 -15.68 10.44
N ALA A 191 0.29 -14.81 9.64
CA ALA A 191 0.98 -14.12 8.54
C ALA A 191 2.02 -13.11 9.05
N ILE A 192 1.74 -12.43 10.18
CA ILE A 192 2.70 -11.54 10.83
C ILE A 192 3.88 -12.35 11.38
N GLU A 193 3.60 -13.49 12.01
CA GLU A 193 4.63 -14.37 12.55
C GLU A 193 5.55 -14.94 11.45
N ILE A 194 5.00 -15.38 10.32
CA ILE A 194 5.85 -15.88 9.24
C ILE A 194 6.70 -14.76 8.64
N ILE A 195 6.18 -13.54 8.50
CA ILE A 195 6.97 -12.37 8.06
C ILE A 195 8.16 -12.16 9.01
N LYS A 196 7.92 -12.11 10.33
CA LYS A 196 8.97 -11.86 11.32
C LYS A 196 10.00 -12.97 11.43
N ASN A 197 9.57 -14.22 11.27
CA ASN A 197 10.44 -15.38 11.44
C ASN A 197 11.21 -15.75 10.16
N ARG A 198 10.65 -15.43 8.99
CA ARG A 198 11.19 -15.86 7.69
C ARG A 198 11.76 -14.73 6.85
N LEU A 199 11.52 -13.48 7.21
CA LEU A 199 12.10 -12.31 6.55
C LEU A 199 12.92 -11.51 7.57
N GLU A 200 14.06 -10.97 7.14
CA GLU A 200 14.78 -9.98 7.94
C GLU A 200 14.01 -8.65 7.84
N VAL A 201 13.51 -8.17 8.98
CA VAL A 201 12.71 -6.95 9.08
C VAL A 201 13.64 -5.75 9.25
N ILE A 202 13.57 -4.80 8.34
CA ILE A 202 14.43 -3.60 8.33
C ILE A 202 13.56 -2.35 8.35
N VAL A 203 13.86 -1.44 9.28
CA VAL A 203 13.18 -0.15 9.44
C VAL A 203 13.97 0.92 8.67
N LEU A 204 13.29 1.67 7.80
CA LEU A 204 13.84 2.79 7.03
C LEU A 204 13.62 4.16 7.68
N ASP A 205 12.96 4.20 8.83
CA ASP A 205 12.75 5.42 9.60
C ASP A 205 13.87 5.62 10.62
N THR A 206 14.42 6.84 10.68
CA THR A 206 15.26 7.32 11.78
C THR A 206 14.39 7.99 12.85
N GLU A 207 14.82 7.94 14.13
CA GLU A 207 14.16 8.64 15.24
C GLU A 207 14.10 10.18 15.07
N GLN A 208 14.87 10.74 14.13
CA GLN A 208 14.84 12.15 13.78
C GLN A 208 13.95 12.39 12.55
N ASP A 209 12.70 12.73 12.86
CA ASP A 209 11.67 13.12 11.91
C ASP A 209 12.08 14.43 11.20
N TYR A 210 12.42 14.35 9.91
CA TYR A 210 12.60 15.51 9.03
C TYR A 210 11.43 15.62 8.03
N ARG A 211 10.22 15.15 8.40
CA ARG A 211 9.01 15.24 7.55
C ARG A 211 8.35 16.62 7.52
N MET A 212 9.11 17.70 7.52
CA MET A 212 8.52 18.99 7.14
C MET A 212 8.63 19.16 5.63
N ARG A 213 7.69 18.54 4.92
CA ARG A 213 7.10 19.17 3.72
C ARG A 213 5.63 19.27 4.02
N HIS A 214 5.30 20.27 4.84
CA HIS A 214 3.94 20.54 5.26
C HIS A 214 3.10 20.80 4.00
N ILE A 215 1.93 20.16 3.92
CA ILE A 215 0.81 20.80 3.24
C ILE A 215 0.65 22.13 3.97
N GLU A 216 0.98 23.25 3.32
CA GLU A 216 0.77 24.54 3.95
C GLU A 216 -0.72 24.82 3.99
N SER A 217 -1.18 25.60 4.97
CA SER A 217 -2.60 25.97 5.07
C SER A 217 -3.16 26.56 3.76
N ALA A 218 -2.29 27.20 2.97
CA ALA A 218 -2.63 27.80 1.67
C ALA A 218 -2.93 26.77 0.56
N ASP A 219 -2.47 25.53 0.72
CA ASP A 219 -2.57 24.48 -0.29
C ASP A 219 -3.79 23.57 -0.10
N VAL A 220 -4.45 23.64 1.06
CA VAL A 220 -5.55 22.75 1.45
C VAL A 220 -6.84 23.02 0.66
N TRP A 221 -7.07 24.25 0.20
CA TRP A 221 -8.23 24.62 -0.62
C TRP A 221 -7.80 25.36 -1.90
N PHE A 222 -7.90 24.68 -3.03
CA PHE A 222 -7.57 25.25 -4.33
C PHE A 222 -8.85 25.60 -5.12
N VAL A 223 -8.91 26.84 -5.63
CA VAL A 223 -10.01 27.31 -6.49
C VAL A 223 -9.55 27.39 -7.94
N GLY A 224 -10.25 26.68 -8.83
CA GLY A 224 -9.96 26.67 -10.26
C GLY A 224 -10.90 25.74 -11.01
N ASP A 225 -10.76 25.65 -12.33
CA ASP A 225 -11.41 24.58 -13.09
C ASP A 225 -10.74 23.21 -12.82
N THR A 226 -11.37 22.13 -13.30
CA THR A 226 -10.87 20.77 -13.05
C THR A 226 -9.45 20.56 -13.56
N GLU A 227 -9.08 21.14 -14.71
CA GLU A 227 -7.74 20.98 -15.28
C GLU A 227 -6.66 21.68 -14.44
N ALA A 228 -6.95 22.89 -13.96
CA ALA A 228 -6.08 23.61 -13.03
C ALA A 228 -5.94 22.88 -11.69
N GLN A 229 -7.05 22.35 -11.15
CA GLN A 229 -7.05 21.55 -9.92
C GLN A 229 -6.18 20.30 -10.08
N GLU A 230 -6.35 19.53 -11.15
CA GLU A 230 -5.58 18.31 -11.41
C GLU A 230 -4.09 18.59 -11.59
N THR A 231 -3.75 19.67 -12.31
CA THR A 231 -2.34 20.08 -12.49
C THR A 231 -1.69 20.45 -11.15
N HIS A 232 -2.41 21.20 -10.31
CA HIS A 232 -1.93 21.56 -8.98
C HIS A 232 -1.76 20.32 -8.08
N PHE A 233 -2.75 19.43 -8.09
CA PHE A 233 -2.77 18.23 -7.28
C PHE A 233 -1.69 17.25 -7.68
N ARG A 234 -1.46 17.00 -8.98
CA ARG A 234 -0.43 16.05 -9.42
C ARG A 234 0.94 16.39 -8.87
N LYS A 235 1.32 17.67 -8.91
CA LYS A 235 2.59 18.13 -8.33
C LYS A 235 2.67 17.86 -6.83
N GLN A 236 1.63 18.23 -6.07
CA GLN A 236 1.60 18.00 -4.62
C GLN A 236 1.53 16.52 -4.25
N PHE A 237 0.76 15.73 -5.00
CA PHE A 237 0.59 14.30 -4.79
C PHE A 237 1.89 13.57 -5.06
N GLU A 238 2.61 13.89 -6.15
CA GLU A 238 3.95 13.37 -6.42
C GLU A 238 4.94 13.75 -5.31
N GLU A 239 4.90 14.99 -4.81
CA GLU A 239 5.77 15.46 -3.73
C GLU A 239 5.51 14.74 -2.39
N ILE A 240 4.24 14.39 -2.10
CA ILE A 240 3.83 13.70 -0.88
C ILE A 240 4.03 12.18 -0.98
N VAL A 241 3.63 11.58 -2.10
CA VAL A 241 3.54 10.12 -2.29
C VAL A 241 4.81 9.52 -2.90
N GLY A 242 5.53 10.29 -3.72
CA GLY A 242 6.79 9.90 -4.36
C GLY A 242 6.63 8.97 -5.57
N THR A 243 5.97 7.82 -5.42
CA THR A 243 5.65 6.89 -6.53
C THR A 243 4.15 6.71 -6.58
N THR A 244 3.55 6.95 -7.75
CA THR A 244 2.10 6.91 -7.93
C THR A 244 1.70 5.66 -8.71
N SER A 245 0.55 5.08 -8.37
CA SER A 245 -0.07 4.04 -9.18
C SER A 245 -0.97 4.67 -10.24
N GLU A 246 -1.11 4.03 -11.41
CA GLU A 246 -2.19 4.32 -12.37
C GLU A 246 -3.58 4.20 -11.70
N PRO A 247 -4.65 4.73 -12.33
CA PRO A 247 -6.00 4.67 -11.77
C PRO A 247 -6.37 3.27 -11.27
N ILE A 248 -6.70 3.19 -9.97
CA ILE A 248 -6.99 1.94 -9.27
C ILE A 248 -8.44 1.94 -8.77
N THR A 249 -9.12 0.80 -8.86
CA THR A 249 -10.45 0.64 -8.27
C THR A 249 -10.36 -0.26 -7.05
N LEU A 250 -10.67 0.30 -5.88
CA LEU A 250 -10.71 -0.39 -4.60
C LEU A 250 -12.13 -0.93 -4.34
N ASP A 251 -12.26 -2.13 -3.78
CA ASP A 251 -13.53 -2.55 -3.20
C ASP A 251 -13.71 -1.90 -1.82
N VAL A 252 -14.72 -1.04 -1.69
CA VAL A 252 -15.08 -0.34 -0.45
C VAL A 252 -16.43 -0.87 0.01
N ASN A 253 -16.41 -1.82 0.95
CA ASN A 253 -17.60 -2.48 1.51
C ASN A 253 -18.56 -3.08 0.44
N GLY A 254 -18.03 -3.65 -0.64
CA GLY A 254 -18.83 -4.18 -1.74
C GLY A 254 -19.15 -3.15 -2.83
N HIS A 255 -18.63 -1.93 -2.72
CA HIS A 255 -18.79 -0.87 -3.71
C HIS A 255 -17.45 -0.57 -4.41
N PRO A 256 -17.35 -0.71 -5.75
CA PRO A 256 -16.13 -0.32 -6.47
C PRO A 256 -15.91 1.19 -6.33
N PHE A 257 -14.72 1.60 -5.90
CA PHE A 257 -14.30 2.99 -5.69
C PHE A 257 -13.05 3.31 -6.50
N THR A 258 -13.20 4.11 -7.55
CA THR A 258 -12.12 4.43 -8.48
C THR A 258 -11.33 5.66 -8.02
N MET A 259 -10.03 5.46 -7.78
CA MET A 259 -9.06 6.53 -7.51
C MET A 259 -8.41 6.97 -8.82
N ILE A 260 -8.12 8.27 -8.93
CA ILE A 260 -7.27 8.82 -10.00
C ILE A 260 -5.84 8.32 -9.80
N GLU A 261 -5.32 8.52 -8.60
CA GLU A 261 -4.01 8.05 -8.17
C GLU A 261 -4.12 7.60 -6.71
N MET A 262 -3.33 6.59 -6.35
CA MET A 262 -3.25 6.08 -5.00
C MET A 262 -1.79 5.90 -4.60
N GLY A 263 -1.51 6.28 -3.36
CA GLY A 263 -0.35 5.87 -2.62
C GLY A 263 -0.75 5.03 -1.41
N ASN A 264 0.24 4.49 -0.72
CA ASN A 264 0.03 3.65 0.46
C ASN A 264 -0.88 4.22 1.56
N ASP A 265 -0.82 5.53 1.84
CA ASP A 265 -1.63 6.23 2.84
C ASP A 265 -2.32 7.48 2.27
N SER A 266 -2.26 7.67 0.96
CA SER A 266 -2.79 8.85 0.30
C SER A 266 -3.66 8.45 -0.87
N ALA A 267 -4.84 9.05 -1.01
CA ALA A 267 -5.74 8.77 -2.12
C ALA A 267 -6.11 10.04 -2.86
N TRP A 268 -6.24 9.96 -4.17
CA TRP A 268 -6.82 11.01 -4.97
C TRP A 268 -8.05 10.51 -5.72
N PHE A 269 -9.20 11.13 -5.49
CA PHE A 269 -10.45 10.83 -6.19
C PHE A 269 -11.30 12.09 -6.42
N THR A 270 -12.35 11.94 -7.22
CA THR A 270 -13.22 13.04 -7.64
C THR A 270 -14.51 13.15 -6.83
N PHE A 271 -15.14 14.32 -6.89
CA PHE A 271 -16.52 14.54 -6.44
C PHE A 271 -17.51 13.56 -7.08
N GLU A 272 -17.34 13.22 -8.36
CA GLU A 272 -18.20 12.27 -9.03
C GLU A 272 -18.12 10.88 -8.40
N GLU A 273 -16.92 10.43 -8.05
CA GLU A 273 -16.71 9.14 -7.41
C GLU A 273 -17.31 9.06 -6.00
N ALA A 274 -17.03 10.08 -5.18
CA ALA A 274 -17.40 10.07 -3.77
C ALA A 274 -18.86 10.49 -3.55
N CYS A 275 -19.36 11.45 -4.32
CA CYS A 275 -20.63 12.12 -4.02
C CYS A 275 -21.74 11.80 -5.02
N LYS A 276 -21.46 11.47 -6.30
CA LYS A 276 -22.54 11.10 -7.26
C LYS A 276 -22.89 9.61 -7.24
N LYS A 277 -21.94 8.75 -6.88
CA LYS A 277 -22.19 7.29 -6.74
C LYS A 277 -22.87 6.95 -5.41
N ALA A 278 -23.45 5.76 -5.32
CA ALA A 278 -24.07 5.26 -4.10
C ALA A 278 -22.99 4.95 -3.06
N ARG A 279 -22.72 5.91 -2.17
CA ARG A 279 -21.80 5.79 -1.03
C ARG A 279 -22.54 5.90 0.30
N SER A 280 -22.03 5.18 1.29
CA SER A 280 -22.51 5.20 2.68
C SER A 280 -21.48 5.82 3.63
N SER A 281 -21.89 6.18 4.85
CA SER A 281 -20.94 6.60 5.91
C SER A 281 -19.90 5.52 6.18
N GLN A 282 -20.28 4.23 6.13
CA GLN A 282 -19.35 3.12 6.32
C GLN A 282 -18.23 3.06 5.27
N ASP A 283 -18.50 3.54 4.06
CA ASP A 283 -17.50 3.64 2.98
C ASP A 283 -16.47 4.71 3.32
N PHE A 284 -16.93 5.87 3.79
CA PHE A 284 -16.03 6.94 4.21
C PHE A 284 -15.27 6.60 5.49
N ILE A 285 -15.87 5.89 6.45
CA ILE A 285 -15.17 5.34 7.62
C ILE A 285 -14.03 4.42 7.20
N TYR A 286 -14.28 3.53 6.22
CA TYR A 286 -13.27 2.62 5.70
C TYR A 286 -12.14 3.38 5.01
N LEU A 287 -12.45 4.29 4.08
CA LEU A 287 -11.46 5.15 3.42
C LEU A 287 -10.64 5.95 4.44
N ALA A 288 -11.33 6.54 5.42
CA ALA A 288 -10.73 7.28 6.51
C ALA A 288 -9.83 6.41 7.37
N SER A 289 -10.06 5.09 7.48
CA SER A 289 -9.19 4.18 8.24
C SER A 289 -7.90 3.86 7.49
N ILE A 290 -7.93 3.88 6.15
CA ILE A 290 -6.82 3.51 5.28
C ILE A 290 -5.90 4.69 5.01
N PHE A 291 -6.48 5.84 4.68
CA PHE A 291 -5.75 7.00 4.19
C PHE A 291 -5.47 8.01 5.31
N GLU A 292 -4.24 8.53 5.35
CA GLU A 292 -3.83 9.67 6.18
C GLU A 292 -4.09 11.00 5.45
N THR A 293 -3.94 11.01 4.12
CA THR A 293 -4.16 12.19 3.28
C THR A 293 -5.11 11.86 2.13
N VAL A 294 -6.03 12.77 1.82
CA VAL A 294 -6.97 12.63 0.71
C VAL A 294 -6.93 13.88 -0.15
N PHE A 295 -6.74 13.69 -1.45
CA PHE A 295 -6.92 14.69 -2.48
C PHE A 295 -8.31 14.50 -3.10
N PHE A 296 -9.11 15.56 -3.08
CA PHE A 296 -10.49 15.55 -3.51
C PHE A 296 -10.73 16.64 -4.54
N SER A 297 -10.81 16.27 -5.83
CA SER A 297 -10.94 17.24 -6.92
C SER A 297 -12.34 17.27 -7.53
N GLY A 298 -12.63 18.37 -8.24
CA GLY A 298 -13.85 18.57 -9.00
C GLY A 298 -15.06 18.87 -8.14
N LEU A 299 -14.89 19.49 -6.96
CA LEU A 299 -16.00 19.89 -6.10
C LEU A 299 -16.73 21.11 -6.71
N PRO A 300 -17.94 20.93 -7.28
CA PRO A 300 -18.68 22.06 -7.84
C PRO A 300 -19.28 22.92 -6.72
N GLN A 301 -19.82 24.06 -7.08
CA GLN A 301 -20.77 24.74 -6.20
C GLN A 301 -21.97 23.82 -5.93
N LEU A 302 -22.24 23.55 -4.65
CA LEU A 302 -23.33 22.69 -4.20
C LEU A 302 -24.65 23.46 -4.23
N THR A 303 -25.22 23.50 -5.43
CA THR A 303 -26.55 24.10 -5.68
C THR A 303 -27.67 23.15 -5.23
N ARG A 304 -28.91 23.65 -5.22
CA ARG A 304 -30.13 22.87 -4.92
C ARG A 304 -30.32 21.59 -5.74
N PHE A 305 -29.66 21.47 -6.90
CA PHE A 305 -29.77 20.30 -7.76
C PHE A 305 -28.86 19.14 -7.33
N LEU A 306 -27.99 19.38 -6.33
CA LEU A 306 -27.00 18.45 -5.81
C LEU A 306 -27.26 18.11 -4.32
N GLU A 307 -28.52 18.07 -3.87
CA GLU A 307 -28.84 17.89 -2.45
C GLU A 307 -28.30 16.55 -1.88
N ASN A 308 -28.43 15.46 -2.63
CA ASN A 308 -27.97 14.14 -2.18
C ASN A 308 -26.43 14.09 -2.14
N GLU A 309 -25.79 14.67 -3.14
CA GLU A 309 -24.35 14.79 -3.27
C GLU A 309 -23.79 15.66 -2.15
N ALA A 310 -24.46 16.77 -1.82
CA ALA A 310 -24.13 17.66 -0.72
C ALA A 310 -24.18 16.93 0.63
N ARG A 311 -25.21 16.08 0.86
CA ARG A 311 -25.27 15.22 2.06
C ARG A 311 -24.09 14.25 2.13
N ARG A 312 -23.72 13.61 1.01
CA ARG A 312 -22.57 12.69 0.98
C ARG A 312 -21.25 13.42 1.21
N PHE A 313 -21.10 14.64 0.68
CA PHE A 313 -19.94 15.49 0.96
C PHE A 313 -19.82 15.81 2.45
N VAL A 314 -20.92 16.23 3.09
CA VAL A 314 -20.96 16.47 4.54
C VAL A 314 -20.55 15.22 5.32
N ILE A 315 -21.13 14.06 4.99
CA ILE A 315 -20.78 12.79 5.64
C ILE A 315 -19.29 12.47 5.46
N MET A 316 -18.75 12.61 4.25
CA MET A 316 -17.35 12.34 3.97
C MET A 316 -16.42 13.23 4.81
N ILE A 317 -16.66 14.54 4.84
CA ILE A 317 -15.85 15.48 5.62
C ILE A 317 -15.95 15.18 7.11
N ASP A 318 -17.13 14.81 7.60
CA ASP A 318 -17.32 14.41 9.00
C ASP A 318 -16.45 13.21 9.37
N GLU A 319 -16.51 12.12 8.60
CA GLU A 319 -15.74 10.91 8.89
C GLU A 319 -14.22 11.15 8.79
N PHE A 320 -13.78 11.97 7.82
CA PHE A 320 -12.38 12.35 7.66
C PHE A 320 -11.89 13.24 8.81
N TYR A 321 -12.69 14.23 9.20
CA TYR A 321 -12.39 15.09 10.34
C TYR A 321 -12.29 14.30 11.64
N ASP A 322 -13.26 13.42 11.90
CA ASP A 322 -13.32 12.65 13.15
C ASP A 322 -12.10 11.71 13.29
N GLN A 323 -11.58 11.20 12.17
CA GLN A 323 -10.37 10.35 12.15
C GLN A 323 -9.06 11.11 11.97
N GLY A 324 -9.07 12.45 11.83
CA GLY A 324 -7.85 13.24 11.66
C GLY A 324 -7.19 13.04 10.30
N VAL A 325 -7.97 12.77 9.25
CA VAL A 325 -7.49 12.69 7.88
C VAL A 325 -7.23 14.11 7.36
N LYS A 326 -6.12 14.29 6.65
CA LYS A 326 -5.77 15.56 5.98
C LYS A 326 -6.44 15.56 4.63
N VAL A 327 -7.20 16.61 4.31
CA VAL A 327 -7.98 16.65 3.07
C VAL A 327 -7.59 17.89 2.27
N VAL A 328 -7.10 17.69 1.05
CA VAL A 328 -6.80 18.74 0.07
C VAL A 328 -7.95 18.78 -0.92
N ILE A 329 -8.60 19.94 -1.09
CA ILE A 329 -9.83 20.10 -1.86
C ILE A 329 -9.63 21.04 -3.05
N GLY A 330 -9.99 20.57 -4.23
CA GLY A 330 -10.09 21.34 -5.46
C GLY A 330 -11.56 21.66 -5.73
N SER A 331 -11.90 22.95 -5.76
CA SER A 331 -13.28 23.41 -5.95
C SER A 331 -13.41 24.48 -7.04
N ASP A 332 -14.58 24.50 -7.69
CA ASP A 332 -14.95 25.54 -8.65
C ASP A 332 -15.13 26.91 -7.98
N VAL A 333 -15.33 26.95 -6.66
CA VAL A 333 -15.65 28.17 -5.91
C VAL A 333 -14.88 28.25 -4.58
N PRO A 334 -14.68 29.46 -4.04
CA PRO A 334 -14.20 29.63 -2.67
C PRO A 334 -15.13 28.96 -1.65
N MET A 335 -14.57 28.54 -0.51
CA MET A 335 -15.27 27.83 0.56
C MET A 335 -16.54 28.56 1.04
N GLU A 336 -16.52 29.88 1.12
CA GLU A 336 -17.64 30.71 1.56
C GLU A 336 -18.82 30.70 0.58
N LYS A 337 -18.59 30.29 -0.67
CA LYS A 337 -19.58 30.19 -1.73
C LYS A 337 -19.95 28.76 -2.07
N LEU A 338 -19.38 27.78 -1.34
CA LEU A 338 -19.51 26.37 -1.65
C LEU A 338 -20.96 25.91 -1.67
N TYR A 339 -21.77 26.38 -0.71
CA TYR A 339 -23.16 25.98 -0.56
C TYR A 339 -24.09 27.15 -0.86
N GLU A 340 -25.14 26.91 -1.66
CA GLU A 340 -26.22 27.87 -1.89
C GLU A 340 -27.46 27.49 -1.05
N PRO A 341 -27.71 28.18 0.08
CA PRO A 341 -28.78 27.80 1.01
C PRO A 341 -30.16 28.32 0.56
N LYS A 342 -31.08 27.45 0.10
CA LYS A 342 -32.53 27.76 -0.05
C LYS A 342 -33.44 26.52 -0.01
N GLY A 343 -34.33 26.45 0.99
CA GLY A 343 -35.49 25.54 1.04
C GLY A 343 -35.83 25.02 2.45
N GLU A 344 -37.02 24.46 2.67
CA GLU A 344 -37.45 23.90 3.97
C GLU A 344 -36.63 22.67 4.43
N LYS A 345 -35.82 22.08 3.53
CA LYS A 345 -34.90 20.96 3.79
C LYS A 345 -33.42 21.35 3.66
N ALA A 346 -33.12 22.64 3.70
CA ALA A 346 -31.75 23.13 3.59
C ALA A 346 -30.88 22.56 4.71
N LEU A 347 -29.64 22.23 4.36
CA LEU A 347 -28.65 21.66 5.26
C LEU A 347 -27.83 22.76 5.94
N ASP A 348 -28.44 23.92 6.19
CA ASP A 348 -27.72 25.14 6.57
C ASP A 348 -26.86 24.91 7.83
N PHE A 349 -27.45 24.24 8.83
CA PHE A 349 -26.75 23.91 10.07
C PHE A 349 -25.62 22.89 9.87
N GLU A 350 -25.88 21.84 9.09
CA GLU A 350 -24.87 20.83 8.77
C GLU A 350 -23.71 21.42 7.96
N PHE A 351 -24.01 22.30 6.99
CA PHE A 351 -23.00 22.98 6.20
C PHE A 351 -22.19 23.98 7.01
N ASP A 352 -22.79 24.79 7.88
CA ASP A 352 -22.05 25.69 8.77
C ASP A 352 -21.03 24.92 9.63
N ARG A 353 -21.45 23.74 10.13
CA ARG A 353 -20.55 22.83 10.85
C ARG A 353 -19.46 22.24 9.94
N THR A 354 -19.81 21.81 8.72
CA THR A 354 -18.83 21.30 7.76
C THR A 354 -17.81 22.36 7.35
N ILE A 355 -18.24 23.60 7.10
CA ILE A 355 -17.32 24.73 6.82
C ILE A 355 -16.40 24.97 8.02
N SER A 356 -16.95 24.97 9.25
CA SER A 356 -16.12 25.13 10.46
C SER A 356 -15.05 24.04 10.58
N ARG A 357 -15.41 22.78 10.31
CA ARG A 357 -14.45 21.66 10.26
C ARG A 357 -13.41 21.84 9.16
N LEU A 358 -13.82 22.24 7.96
CA LEU A 358 -12.90 22.50 6.85
C LEU A 358 -11.91 23.64 7.16
N ILE A 359 -12.34 24.67 7.88
CA ILE A 359 -11.46 25.74 8.37
C ILE A 359 -10.46 25.18 9.39
N GLU A 360 -10.92 24.36 10.33
CA GLU A 360 -10.02 23.72 11.30
C GLU A 360 -9.01 22.78 10.62
N MET A 361 -9.44 22.01 9.61
CA MET A 361 -8.58 21.12 8.84
C MET A 361 -7.48 21.84 8.05
N GLN A 362 -7.63 23.15 7.81
CA GLN A 362 -6.59 24.01 7.23
C GLN A 362 -5.58 24.50 8.26
N SER A 363 -5.88 24.43 9.56
CA SER A 363 -4.97 24.93 10.60
C SER A 363 -3.70 24.09 10.68
N GLN A 364 -2.57 24.75 10.94
CA GLN A 364 -1.30 24.04 11.18
C GLN A 364 -1.42 23.06 12.35
N ASP A 365 -2.14 23.45 13.41
CA ASP A 365 -2.42 22.58 14.55
C ASP A 365 -3.10 21.26 14.13
N TYR A 366 -4.02 21.29 13.16
CA TYR A 366 -4.65 20.06 12.65
C TYR A 366 -3.71 19.28 11.73
N LEU A 367 -2.95 19.97 10.88
CA LEU A 367 -2.02 19.34 9.92
C LEU A 367 -0.82 18.67 10.60
N ASP A 368 -0.43 19.15 11.78
CA ASP A 368 0.64 18.59 12.62
C ASP A 368 0.16 17.44 13.52
N GLN A 369 -1.14 17.27 13.69
CA GLN A 369 -1.68 16.18 14.51
C GLN A 369 -1.48 14.82 13.82
N PRO A 370 -1.10 13.77 14.58
CA PRO A 370 -1.16 12.41 14.07
C PRO A 370 -2.63 12.00 13.86
N LYS A 371 -2.87 11.14 12.88
CA LYS A 371 -4.19 10.56 12.61
C LYS A 371 -4.79 9.96 13.90
N ARG A 372 -6.06 10.23 14.15
CA ARG A 372 -6.75 9.77 15.37
C ARG A 372 -6.98 8.26 15.25
N ALA A 373 -6.55 7.50 16.26
CA ALA A 373 -6.77 6.06 16.29
C ALA A 373 -8.28 5.78 16.29
N THR A 374 -8.74 4.88 15.42
CA THR A 374 -10.11 4.38 15.41
C THR A 374 -10.43 3.71 16.76
N GLY A 375 -11.25 4.36 17.59
CA GLY A 375 -11.69 3.81 18.88
C GLY A 375 -11.70 4.75 20.09
N LYS A 376 -12.13 6.01 19.94
CA LYS A 376 -12.64 6.77 21.10
C LYS A 376 -14.06 7.27 20.82
N ALA A 377 -15.02 6.41 21.13
CA ALA A 377 -16.25 6.77 21.83
C ALA A 377 -16.47 5.71 22.91
#